data_AF-A0A9P6VD57-F1
#
_entry.id   AF-A0A9P6VD57-F1
#
_cell.length_a   1.000
_cell.length_b   1.000
_cell.length_c   1.000
_cell.angle_alpha   90.00
_cell.angle_beta   90.00
_cell.angle_gamma   90.00
#
_symmetry.space_group_name_H-M   'P 1'
#
loop_
_entity.id
_entity.type
_entity.pdbx_description
1 polymer ?
#
loop_
_entity_poly.entity_id
_entity_poly.type
_entity_poly.pdbx_seq_one_letter_code
_entity_poly.pdbx_strand_id
1 'polypeptide(L)'
;MFAHCPNIKRLEFPAITRDGGFDDIGQFIGTVCPKIEWLNYDNPLPLGHDLLPFKLIESLPAQQVNKFMYGGIITMADNHRVGTAIQHHSTTLRQIRIDSTATIQRMSVSVIFKECCNLEELSININGGKGHYFTLEDALESPWTCIKLRRLALGISGCEVPIEPEVLPYYSRPTPITLSDAETLHFAQLERLYKQIGALISLHHLDLRMITFNEQGHAIVGQSDRLQTFPGLMRLQDNLTGRPGYLQLLSGLKQLECLDGSFRMYSVGNKQMDRRAEVKWIDMHWPRLRRAAFFSQKANVSTAFLWLMYKRKTVDQVDLKLWC
;
A
#
# COMPACT_ATOMS: atom_id res chain seq x y z
N MET A 1 21.28 9.10 31.03
CA MET A 1 20.08 9.88 30.65
C MET A 1 18.80 9.09 30.90
N PHE A 2 18.56 7.95 30.22
CA PHE A 2 17.32 7.18 30.36
C PHE A 2 16.97 6.77 31.81
N ALA A 3 17.97 6.43 32.64
CA ALA A 3 17.78 6.08 34.06
C ALA A 3 17.02 7.14 34.89
N HIS A 4 17.06 8.40 34.47
CA HIS A 4 16.39 9.51 35.16
C HIS A 4 15.02 9.85 34.57
N CYS A 5 14.57 9.13 33.53
CA CYS A 5 13.34 9.44 32.79
C CYS A 5 12.47 8.19 32.54
N PRO A 6 12.07 7.42 33.57
CA PRO A 6 11.35 6.16 33.39
C PRO A 6 9.93 6.30 32.83
N ASN A 7 9.39 7.53 32.82
CA ASN A 7 8.04 7.84 32.34
C ASN A 7 8.00 8.37 30.90
N ILE A 8 9.07 8.23 30.12
CA ILE A 8 9.07 8.61 28.69
C ILE A 8 8.01 7.78 27.96
N LYS A 9 7.11 8.47 27.25
CA LYS A 9 6.07 7.87 26.41
C LYS A 9 6.38 7.90 24.91
N ARG A 10 7.15 8.90 24.48
CA ARG A 10 7.57 9.10 23.09
C ARG A 10 9.07 9.12 23.06
N LEU A 11 9.65 8.29 22.21
CA LEU A 11 11.08 8.25 22.01
C LEU A 11 11.39 8.37 20.53
N GLU A 12 12.17 9.40 20.22
CA GLU A 12 12.69 9.66 18.89
C GLU A 12 14.18 9.39 18.90
N PHE A 13 14.62 8.48 18.05
CA PHE A 13 16.02 8.11 17.95
C PHE A 13 16.67 8.83 16.78
N PRO A 14 17.72 9.63 17.03
CA PRO A 14 18.61 10.00 15.95
C PRO A 14 19.39 8.76 15.49
N ALA A 15 19.91 8.81 14.27
CA ALA A 15 20.85 7.83 13.76
C ALA A 15 22.02 7.62 14.74
N ILE A 16 22.21 6.39 15.23
CA ILE A 16 23.35 6.02 16.07
C ILE A 16 24.37 5.32 15.19
N THR A 17 25.51 5.96 14.94
CA THR A 17 26.57 5.47 14.05
C THR A 17 27.58 4.54 14.75
N ARG A 18 27.24 3.98 15.92
CA ARG A 18 28.18 3.13 16.67
C ARG A 18 28.09 1.68 16.21
N ASP A 19 29.25 1.08 15.98
CA ASP A 19 29.38 -0.34 15.73
C ASP A 19 29.12 -1.13 17.02
N GLY A 20 28.01 -1.87 17.06
CA GLY A 20 27.73 -2.89 18.08
C GLY A 20 26.95 -2.42 19.32
N GLY A 21 26.46 -3.42 20.08
CA GLY A 21 25.73 -3.21 21.33
C GLY A 21 24.26 -2.81 21.20
N PHE A 22 23.65 -2.94 20.01
CA PHE A 22 22.24 -2.58 19.82
C PHE A 22 21.29 -3.42 20.69
N ASP A 23 21.60 -4.70 20.90
CA ASP A 23 20.81 -5.57 21.77
C ASP A 23 20.84 -5.05 23.23
N ASP A 24 22.02 -4.73 23.76
CA ASP A 24 22.20 -4.20 25.11
C ASP A 24 21.53 -2.83 25.28
N ILE A 25 21.66 -1.95 24.28
CA ILE A 25 21.04 -0.62 24.29
C ILE A 25 19.51 -0.74 24.25
N GLY A 26 18.97 -1.56 23.34
CA GLY A 26 17.54 -1.81 23.23
C GLY A 26 16.96 -2.39 24.51
N GLN A 27 17.63 -3.39 25.10
CA GLN A 27 17.23 -3.99 26.36
C GLN A 27 17.31 -3.02 27.54
N PHE A 28 18.39 -2.25 27.64
CA PHE A 28 18.56 -1.24 28.68
C PHE A 28 17.44 -0.19 28.62
N ILE A 29 17.16 0.35 27.44
CA ILE A 29 16.12 1.38 27.27
C ILE A 29 14.73 0.79 27.57
N GLY A 30 14.41 -0.40 27.08
CA GLY A 30 13.11 -1.05 27.36
C GLY A 30 12.90 -1.32 28.85
N THR A 31 13.96 -1.71 29.56
CA THR A 31 13.92 -1.96 31.02
C THR A 31 13.72 -0.67 31.81
N VAL A 32 14.44 0.39 31.44
CA VAL A 32 14.48 1.65 32.18
C VAL A 32 13.30 2.57 31.86
N CYS A 33 12.81 2.54 30.62
CA CYS A 33 11.72 3.36 30.13
C CYS A 33 10.52 2.50 29.68
N PRO A 34 9.91 1.72 30.57
CA PRO A 34 8.91 0.73 30.19
C PRO A 34 7.57 1.36 29.79
N LYS A 35 7.42 2.69 29.72
CA LYS A 35 6.17 3.39 29.37
C LYS A 35 6.17 3.96 27.94
N ILE A 36 7.13 3.58 27.12
CA ILE A 36 7.20 4.04 25.72
C ILE A 36 6.03 3.45 24.93
N GLU A 37 5.24 4.32 24.33
CA GLU A 37 4.08 3.99 23.51
C GLU A 37 4.30 4.38 22.04
N TRP A 38 5.18 5.34 21.78
CA TRP A 38 5.50 5.84 20.45
C TRP A 38 7.01 5.83 20.20
N LEU A 39 7.40 5.12 19.16
CA LEU A 39 8.77 5.07 18.64
C LEU A 39 8.84 5.70 17.26
N ASN A 40 9.81 6.59 17.09
CA ASN A 40 10.17 7.17 15.80
C ASN A 40 11.68 7.01 15.61
N TYR A 41 12.08 6.24 14.62
CA TYR A 41 13.46 6.10 14.21
C TYR A 41 13.59 6.66 12.81
N ASP A 42 14.45 7.65 12.61
CA ASP A 42 14.71 8.23 11.29
C ASP A 42 16.22 8.35 11.09
N ASN A 43 16.77 7.45 10.28
CA ASN A 43 18.18 7.44 9.92
C ASN A 43 18.34 7.71 8.43
N PRO A 44 18.77 8.93 8.06
CA PRO A 44 19.00 9.27 6.67
C PRO A 44 20.28 8.63 6.11
N LEU A 45 21.17 8.11 6.97
CA LEU A 45 22.45 7.54 6.56
C LEU A 45 22.33 6.04 6.31
N PRO A 46 22.73 5.54 5.12
CA PRO A 46 22.65 4.12 4.76
C PRO A 46 23.75 3.26 5.42
N LEU A 47 24.30 3.69 6.55
CA LEU A 47 25.46 3.06 7.17
C LEU A 47 25.00 2.00 8.18
N GLY A 48 24.79 0.78 7.68
CA GLY A 48 24.60 -0.42 8.51
C GLY A 48 23.16 -0.86 8.71
N HIS A 49 22.99 -2.13 9.08
CA HIS A 49 21.72 -2.70 9.53
C HIS A 49 21.37 -2.09 10.89
N ASP A 50 20.33 -1.29 10.94
CA ASP A 50 19.88 -0.73 12.20
C ASP A 50 18.77 -1.59 12.81
N LEU A 51 19.19 -2.46 13.71
CA LEU A 51 18.33 -3.40 14.43
C LEU A 51 17.83 -2.85 15.76
N LEU A 52 18.38 -1.72 16.22
CA LEU A 52 18.07 -1.14 17.52
C LEU A 52 16.55 -0.87 17.70
N PRO A 53 15.80 -0.31 16.73
CA PRO A 53 14.38 -0.05 16.91
C PRO A 53 13.59 -1.32 17.15
N PHE A 54 13.89 -2.39 16.42
CA PHE A 54 13.21 -3.68 16.58
C PHE A 54 13.56 -4.33 17.91
N LYS A 55 14.84 -4.26 18.33
CA LYS A 55 15.28 -4.76 19.63
C LYS A 55 14.66 -4.02 20.81
N LEU A 56 14.50 -2.72 20.67
CA LEU A 56 13.79 -1.91 21.65
C LEU A 56 12.30 -2.26 21.70
N ILE A 57 11.65 -2.44 20.56
CA ILE A 57 10.25 -2.87 20.53
C ILE A 57 10.08 -4.21 21.24
N GLU A 58 10.93 -5.19 20.92
CA GLU A 58 10.95 -6.50 21.58
C GLU A 58 11.18 -6.42 23.10
N SER A 59 11.94 -5.42 23.59
CA SER A 59 12.25 -5.27 25.01
C SER A 59 11.20 -4.49 25.82
N LEU A 60 10.26 -3.81 25.15
CA LEU A 60 9.17 -3.11 25.82
C LEU A 60 8.09 -4.10 26.32
N PRO A 61 7.30 -3.72 27.34
CA PRO A 61 6.15 -4.53 27.74
C PRO A 61 5.22 -4.84 26.57
N ALA A 62 4.81 -6.10 26.45
CA ALA A 62 3.93 -6.55 25.37
C ALA A 62 2.68 -5.69 25.28
N GLN A 63 2.18 -5.48 24.06
CA GLN A 63 0.91 -4.78 23.83
C GLN A 63 0.88 -3.37 24.47
N GLN A 64 1.95 -2.59 24.26
CA GLN A 64 2.04 -1.22 24.73
C GLN A 64 2.29 -0.21 23.60
N VAL A 65 3.16 -0.56 22.65
CA VAL A 65 3.48 0.34 21.53
C VAL A 65 2.24 0.51 20.67
N ASN A 66 1.86 1.77 20.43
CA ASN A 66 0.72 2.14 19.59
C ASN A 66 1.13 2.84 18.30
N LYS A 67 2.35 3.39 18.23
CA LYS A 67 2.89 4.04 17.03
C LYS A 67 4.33 3.62 16.79
N PHE A 68 4.59 3.12 15.60
CA PHE A 68 5.93 2.77 15.14
C PHE A 68 6.22 3.45 13.81
N MET A 69 7.26 4.28 13.78
CA MET A 69 7.77 4.94 12.59
C MET A 69 9.24 4.55 12.42
N TYR A 70 9.58 4.07 11.23
CA TYR A 70 10.91 3.60 10.90
C TYR A 70 11.36 4.18 9.57
N GLY A 71 12.46 4.91 9.59
CA GLY A 71 13.19 5.47 8.46
C GLY A 71 14.58 4.84 8.40
N GLY A 72 14.80 3.81 7.60
CA GLY A 72 16.06 3.06 7.61
C GLY A 72 16.14 1.96 6.55
N ILE A 73 17.03 0.99 6.73
CA ILE A 73 17.23 -0.14 5.81
C ILE A 73 16.78 -1.43 6.51
N ILE A 74 15.70 -2.04 6.03
CA ILE A 74 15.24 -3.37 6.48
C ILE A 74 15.66 -4.40 5.44
N THR A 75 16.62 -5.26 5.74
CA THR A 75 17.01 -6.31 4.80
C THR A 75 16.14 -7.56 4.96
N MET A 76 16.23 -8.49 4.00
CA MET A 76 15.48 -9.75 4.09
C MET A 76 15.81 -10.57 5.33
N ALA A 77 17.04 -10.47 5.86
CA ALA A 77 17.44 -11.12 7.11
C ALA A 77 16.69 -10.55 8.33
N ASP A 78 16.25 -9.30 8.23
CA ASP A 78 15.60 -8.58 9.32
C ASP A 78 14.09 -8.86 9.36
N ASN A 79 13.49 -9.33 8.26
CA ASN A 79 12.03 -9.55 8.13
C ASN A 79 11.43 -10.37 9.28
N HIS A 80 12.12 -11.43 9.73
CA HIS A 80 11.63 -12.23 10.85
C HIS A 80 11.57 -11.41 12.15
N ARG A 81 12.60 -10.60 12.43
CA ARG A 81 12.66 -9.73 13.62
C ARG A 81 11.59 -8.64 13.54
N VAL A 82 11.39 -8.03 12.38
CA VAL A 82 10.31 -7.05 12.19
C VAL A 82 8.95 -7.68 12.47
N GLY A 83 8.71 -8.90 11.96
CA GLY A 83 7.51 -9.67 12.25
C GLY A 83 7.31 -9.92 13.74
N THR A 84 8.34 -10.41 14.44
CA THR A 84 8.31 -10.67 15.89
C THR A 84 8.03 -9.41 16.70
N ALA A 85 8.73 -8.31 16.39
CA ALA A 85 8.56 -7.02 17.05
C ALA A 85 7.12 -6.48 16.87
N ILE A 86 6.56 -6.59 15.67
CA ILE A 86 5.17 -6.19 15.39
C ILE A 86 4.18 -7.09 16.12
N GLN A 87 4.36 -8.41 16.07
CA GLN A 87 3.51 -9.39 16.74
C GLN A 87 3.42 -9.14 18.26
N HIS A 88 4.53 -8.75 18.89
CA HIS A 88 4.61 -8.41 20.31
C HIS A 88 3.66 -7.28 20.74
N HIS A 89 3.25 -6.42 19.79
CA HIS A 89 2.32 -5.30 20.02
C HIS A 89 1.11 -5.28 19.08
N SER A 90 0.79 -6.41 18.46
CA SER A 90 -0.25 -6.51 17.43
C SER A 90 -1.61 -5.95 17.87
N THR A 91 -2.01 -6.11 19.12
CA THR A 91 -3.30 -5.61 19.62
C THR A 91 -3.30 -4.13 19.98
N THR A 92 -2.14 -3.50 20.18
CA THR A 92 -2.06 -2.06 20.52
C THR A 92 -1.59 -1.17 19.39
N LEU A 93 -0.89 -1.72 18.40
CA LEU A 93 -0.42 -0.96 17.25
C LEU A 93 -1.60 -0.34 16.49
N ARG A 94 -1.56 0.99 16.38
CA ARG A 94 -2.51 1.80 15.62
C ARG A 94 -1.88 2.40 14.38
N GLN A 95 -0.58 2.68 14.39
CA GLN A 95 0.12 3.26 13.25
C GLN A 95 1.46 2.56 13.04
N ILE A 96 1.69 2.11 11.80
CA ILE A 96 2.96 1.59 11.33
C ILE A 96 3.35 2.40 10.08
N ARG A 97 4.50 3.05 10.13
CA ARG A 97 5.12 3.72 8.99
C ARG A 97 6.53 3.20 8.78
N ILE A 98 6.81 2.74 7.58
CA ILE A 98 8.11 2.22 7.16
C ILE A 98 8.50 2.96 5.90
N ASP A 99 9.48 3.84 6.04
CA ASP A 99 10.05 4.68 5.01
C ASP A 99 11.49 4.22 4.76
N SER A 100 11.66 3.33 3.78
CA SER A 100 13.00 2.80 3.52
C SER A 100 13.83 3.69 2.62
N THR A 101 15.08 3.90 3.02
CA THR A 101 16.08 4.63 2.23
C THR A 101 16.89 3.71 1.32
N ALA A 102 16.69 2.39 1.45
CA ALA A 102 17.33 1.32 0.69
C ALA A 102 16.74 1.17 -0.72
N THR A 103 17.40 0.37 -1.55
CA THR A 103 16.81 -0.13 -2.80
C THR A 103 15.51 -0.90 -2.51
N ILE A 104 14.64 -1.03 -3.51
CA ILE A 104 13.40 -1.81 -3.36
C ILE A 104 13.68 -3.23 -2.87
N GLN A 105 13.11 -3.59 -1.72
CA GLN A 105 13.30 -4.89 -1.09
C GLN A 105 11.97 -5.52 -0.68
N ARG A 106 11.90 -6.86 -0.73
CA ARG A 106 10.72 -7.61 -0.30
C ARG A 106 10.62 -7.61 1.22
N MET A 107 9.46 -7.27 1.74
CA MET A 107 9.09 -7.36 3.15
C MET A 107 7.83 -8.21 3.29
N SER A 108 7.77 -9.06 4.31
CA SER A 108 6.52 -9.74 4.65
C SER A 108 5.61 -8.83 5.47
N VAL A 109 4.33 -8.80 5.11
CA VAL A 109 3.28 -8.01 5.76
C VAL A 109 2.18 -8.88 6.36
N SER A 110 2.31 -10.21 6.26
CA SER A 110 1.23 -11.12 6.65
C SER A 110 0.93 -11.07 8.15
N VAL A 111 1.95 -10.95 9.00
CA VAL A 111 1.80 -10.72 10.45
C VAL A 111 1.00 -9.44 10.72
N ILE A 112 1.28 -8.36 9.99
CA ILE A 112 0.57 -7.08 10.15
C ILE A 112 -0.91 -7.25 9.83
N PHE A 113 -1.23 -7.81 8.65
CA PHE A 113 -2.62 -7.96 8.22
C PHE A 113 -3.39 -8.97 9.06
N LYS A 114 -2.72 -10.03 9.55
CA LYS A 114 -3.35 -11.10 10.33
C LYS A 114 -3.58 -10.69 11.78
N GLU A 115 -2.65 -9.99 12.42
CA GLU A 115 -2.65 -9.84 13.88
C GLU A 115 -2.98 -8.41 14.33
N CYS A 116 -2.72 -7.38 13.53
CA CYS A 116 -2.88 -5.98 13.95
C CYS A 116 -4.33 -5.47 13.82
N CYS A 117 -5.26 -6.01 14.60
CA CYS A 117 -6.70 -5.74 14.49
C CYS A 117 -7.10 -4.29 14.81
N ASN A 118 -6.26 -3.53 15.52
CA ASN A 118 -6.49 -2.13 15.88
C ASN A 118 -5.74 -1.13 14.99
N LEU A 119 -5.12 -1.59 13.90
CA LEU A 119 -4.34 -0.75 13.01
C LEU A 119 -5.25 0.24 12.26
N GLU A 120 -4.93 1.53 12.40
CA GLU A 120 -5.62 2.65 11.76
C GLU A 120 -4.80 3.20 10.57
N GLU A 121 -3.48 3.04 10.60
CA GLU A 121 -2.59 3.47 9.52
C GLU A 121 -1.48 2.45 9.26
N LEU A 122 -1.36 2.04 7.99
CA LEU A 122 -0.23 1.29 7.46
C LEU A 122 0.34 2.02 6.27
N SER A 123 1.60 2.44 6.36
CA SER A 123 2.32 3.12 5.28
C SER A 123 3.67 2.44 5.08
N ILE A 124 3.81 1.70 4.00
CA ILE A 124 5.08 1.12 3.55
C ILE A 124 5.37 1.78 2.21
N ASN A 125 6.11 2.88 2.26
CA ASN A 125 6.23 3.77 1.12
C ASN A 125 7.30 3.29 0.15
N ILE A 126 6.99 3.43 -1.14
CA ILE A 126 7.95 3.27 -2.23
C ILE A 126 8.12 4.62 -2.89
N ASN A 127 9.34 5.17 -2.88
CA ASN A 127 9.65 6.48 -3.42
C ASN A 127 10.95 6.44 -4.22
N GLY A 128 10.88 6.79 -5.50
CA GLY A 128 12.07 7.08 -6.31
C GLY A 128 13.12 5.95 -6.37
N GLY A 129 12.68 4.69 -6.53
CA GLY A 129 13.61 3.55 -6.57
C GLY A 129 13.87 2.89 -5.23
N LYS A 130 13.25 3.39 -4.16
CA LYS A 130 13.52 2.99 -2.78
C LYS A 130 12.24 2.59 -2.08
N GLY A 131 12.33 1.70 -1.11
CA GLY A 131 11.16 1.28 -0.34
C GLY A 131 11.07 -0.22 -0.14
N HIS A 132 9.93 -0.65 0.38
CA HIS A 132 9.59 -2.06 0.51
C HIS A 132 8.34 -2.40 -0.28
N TYR A 133 8.33 -3.61 -0.83
CA TYR A 133 7.16 -4.19 -1.48
C TYR A 133 6.87 -5.57 -0.89
N PHE A 134 5.70 -6.09 -1.17
CA PHE A 134 5.33 -7.48 -0.87
C PHE A 134 4.70 -8.10 -2.10
N THR A 135 4.65 -9.43 -2.14
CA THR A 135 4.04 -10.11 -3.29
C THR A 135 2.51 -10.19 -3.14
N LEU A 136 1.81 -10.43 -4.25
CA LEU A 136 0.37 -10.68 -4.22
C LEU A 136 0.03 -11.87 -3.29
N GLU A 137 0.87 -12.90 -3.26
CA GLU A 137 0.70 -14.04 -2.36
C GLU A 137 0.82 -13.64 -0.89
N ASP A 138 1.82 -12.82 -0.54
CA ASP A 138 2.01 -12.31 0.84
C ASP A 138 0.78 -11.53 1.31
N ALA A 139 0.17 -10.74 0.42
CA ALA A 139 -1.05 -9.96 0.71
C ALA A 139 -2.28 -10.85 0.93
N LEU A 140 -2.31 -12.02 0.28
CA LEU A 140 -3.44 -12.96 0.26
C LEU A 140 -3.30 -14.12 1.24
N GLU A 141 -2.15 -14.22 1.93
CA GLU A 141 -1.82 -15.33 2.85
C GLU A 141 -2.88 -15.49 3.94
N SER A 142 -3.48 -14.39 4.42
CA SER A 142 -4.51 -14.41 5.46
C SER A 142 -5.57 -13.32 5.24
N PRO A 143 -6.81 -13.51 5.73
CA PRO A 143 -7.79 -12.44 5.82
C PRO A 143 -7.26 -11.26 6.65
N TRP A 144 -7.52 -10.04 6.20
CA TRP A 144 -7.09 -8.83 6.90
C TRP A 144 -7.97 -8.59 8.13
N THR A 145 -7.38 -8.58 9.32
CA THR A 145 -8.08 -8.29 10.58
C THR A 145 -8.06 -6.81 10.94
N CYS A 146 -7.20 -6.02 10.30
CA CYS A 146 -7.06 -4.57 10.43
C CYS A 146 -8.20 -3.78 9.74
N ILE A 147 -9.46 -4.08 10.06
CA ILE A 147 -10.65 -3.46 9.44
C ILE A 147 -10.84 -1.97 9.78
N LYS A 148 -10.08 -1.46 10.77
CA LYS A 148 -10.09 -0.05 11.20
C LYS A 148 -9.15 0.84 10.39
N LEU A 149 -8.46 0.30 9.39
CA LEU A 149 -7.55 1.05 8.54
C LEU A 149 -8.25 2.26 7.92
N ARG A 150 -7.68 3.43 8.20
CA ARG A 150 -8.05 4.74 7.64
C ARG A 150 -7.07 5.16 6.56
N ARG A 151 -5.83 4.70 6.63
CA ARG A 151 -4.80 4.96 5.62
C ARG A 151 -4.02 3.69 5.30
N LEU A 152 -3.95 3.38 4.02
CA LEU A 152 -3.23 2.24 3.47
C LEU A 152 -2.33 2.72 2.33
N ALA A 153 -1.01 2.62 2.51
CA ALA A 153 -0.04 2.90 1.46
C ALA A 153 0.91 1.71 1.30
N LEU A 154 0.94 1.09 0.13
CA LEU A 154 1.56 -0.21 -0.10
C LEU A 154 2.11 -0.36 -1.53
N GLY A 155 3.22 -1.09 -1.66
CA GLY A 155 3.71 -1.60 -2.94
C GLY A 155 3.52 -3.11 -3.09
N ILE A 156 2.91 -3.55 -4.19
CA ILE A 156 2.57 -4.95 -4.45
C ILE A 156 3.20 -5.40 -5.76
N SER A 157 3.95 -6.51 -5.73
CA SER A 157 4.46 -7.18 -6.93
C SER A 157 3.63 -8.39 -7.34
N GLY A 158 3.86 -8.91 -8.54
CA GLY A 158 3.18 -10.11 -9.02
C GLY A 158 1.70 -9.82 -9.31
N CYS A 159 1.41 -8.60 -9.73
CA CYS A 159 0.06 -8.18 -10.14
C CYS A 159 -0.08 -8.14 -11.66
N GLU A 160 1.02 -8.27 -12.40
CA GLU A 160 1.08 -8.36 -13.84
C GLU A 160 0.36 -9.63 -14.32
N VAL A 161 -0.55 -9.48 -15.27
CA VAL A 161 -1.21 -10.63 -15.89
C VAL A 161 -0.16 -11.42 -16.67
N PRO A 162 -0.08 -12.76 -16.51
CA PRO A 162 0.90 -13.57 -17.23
C PRO A 162 0.74 -13.37 -18.74
N ILE A 163 1.87 -13.22 -19.44
CA ILE A 163 1.92 -13.11 -20.89
C ILE A 163 2.34 -14.47 -21.44
N GLU A 164 1.44 -15.11 -22.16
CA GLU A 164 1.73 -16.34 -22.88
C GLU A 164 2.43 -16.03 -24.21
N PRO A 165 3.47 -16.78 -24.60
CA PRO A 165 4.10 -16.63 -25.91
C PRO A 165 3.04 -16.75 -27.03
N GLU A 166 3.16 -15.92 -28.06
CA GLU A 166 2.27 -15.92 -29.24
C GLU A 166 0.81 -15.53 -28.99
N VAL A 167 0.40 -15.34 -27.73
CA VAL A 167 -0.96 -14.90 -27.38
C VAL A 167 -0.95 -13.40 -27.14
N LEU A 168 -1.83 -12.67 -27.84
CA LEU A 168 -2.03 -11.25 -27.58
C LEU A 168 -2.44 -11.04 -26.11
N PRO A 169 -1.96 -9.99 -25.41
CA PRO A 169 -2.44 -9.67 -24.07
C PRO A 169 -3.96 -9.54 -24.02
N TYR A 170 -4.62 -9.97 -22.93
CA TYR A 170 -6.08 -9.98 -22.82
C TYR A 170 -6.74 -8.64 -23.19
N TYR A 171 -6.07 -7.52 -22.89
CA TYR A 171 -6.61 -6.19 -23.17
C TYR A 171 -6.60 -5.82 -24.67
N SER A 172 -5.81 -6.51 -25.49
CA SER A 172 -5.69 -6.28 -26.94
C SER A 172 -6.52 -7.27 -27.77
N ARG A 173 -7.10 -8.31 -27.16
CA ARG A 173 -7.90 -9.32 -27.87
C ARG A 173 -9.27 -8.77 -28.31
N PRO A 174 -9.79 -9.19 -29.47
CA PRO A 174 -11.15 -8.86 -29.89
C PRO A 174 -12.18 -9.44 -28.91
N THR A 175 -13.28 -8.73 -28.70
CA THR A 175 -14.34 -9.13 -27.76
C THR A 175 -15.40 -9.99 -28.47
N PRO A 176 -16.00 -10.99 -27.80
CA PRO A 176 -15.77 -11.40 -26.41
C PRO A 176 -14.41 -12.09 -26.25
N ILE A 177 -13.68 -11.76 -25.18
CA ILE A 177 -12.40 -12.40 -24.90
C ILE A 177 -12.62 -13.71 -24.15
N THR A 178 -11.78 -14.69 -24.42
CA THR A 178 -11.59 -15.87 -23.56
C THR A 178 -10.25 -15.74 -22.87
N LEU A 179 -10.24 -15.86 -21.54
CA LEU A 179 -9.01 -15.87 -20.75
C LEU A 179 -8.40 -17.27 -20.78
N SER A 180 -7.08 -17.36 -20.74
CA SER A 180 -6.43 -18.63 -20.49
C SER A 180 -6.64 -19.08 -19.03
N ASP A 181 -6.27 -20.32 -18.72
CA ASP A 181 -6.34 -20.84 -17.35
C ASP A 181 -5.42 -20.05 -16.40
N ALA A 182 -4.22 -19.68 -16.87
CA ALA A 182 -3.26 -18.88 -16.11
C ALA A 182 -3.79 -17.48 -15.83
N GLU A 183 -4.37 -16.82 -16.84
CA GLU A 183 -5.02 -15.52 -16.66
C GLU A 183 -6.21 -15.61 -15.70
N THR A 184 -7.03 -16.65 -15.82
CA THR A 184 -8.21 -16.87 -14.95
C THR A 184 -7.79 -17.04 -13.49
N LEU A 185 -6.77 -17.86 -13.23
CA LEU A 185 -6.23 -18.05 -11.88
C LEU A 185 -5.66 -16.74 -11.31
N HIS A 186 -4.89 -16.01 -12.11
CA HIS A 186 -4.30 -14.73 -11.71
C HIS A 186 -5.37 -13.69 -11.38
N PHE A 187 -6.41 -13.59 -12.22
CA PHE A 187 -7.52 -12.69 -11.97
C PHE A 187 -8.33 -13.06 -10.73
N ALA A 188 -8.43 -14.34 -10.37
CA ALA A 188 -9.05 -14.77 -9.12
C ALA A 188 -8.23 -14.30 -7.90
N GLN A 189 -6.90 -14.31 -7.97
CA GLN A 189 -6.05 -13.76 -6.90
C GLN A 189 -6.23 -12.24 -6.77
N LEU A 190 -6.24 -11.51 -7.89
CA LEU A 190 -6.52 -10.07 -7.89
C LEU A 190 -7.91 -9.76 -7.32
N GLU A 191 -8.93 -10.52 -7.69
CA GLU A 191 -10.28 -10.36 -7.16
C GLU A 191 -10.31 -10.52 -5.62
N ARG A 192 -9.59 -11.51 -5.08
CA ARG A 192 -9.45 -11.71 -3.63
C ARG A 192 -8.81 -10.49 -2.96
N LEU A 193 -7.74 -9.94 -3.54
CA LEU A 193 -7.07 -8.75 -3.03
C LEU A 193 -8.03 -7.57 -3.02
N TYR A 194 -8.76 -7.35 -4.12
CA TYR A 194 -9.72 -6.26 -4.24
C TYR A 194 -10.90 -6.39 -3.27
N LYS A 195 -11.36 -7.62 -2.98
CA LYS A 195 -12.35 -7.90 -1.93
C LYS A 195 -11.83 -7.51 -0.54
N GLN A 196 -10.58 -7.86 -0.22
CA GLN A 196 -9.97 -7.48 1.07
C GLN A 196 -9.85 -5.96 1.22
N ILE A 197 -9.41 -5.25 0.17
CA ILE A 197 -9.36 -3.79 0.15
C ILE A 197 -10.77 -3.20 0.28
N GLY A 198 -11.74 -3.70 -0.50
CA GLY A 198 -13.13 -3.24 -0.49
C GLY A 198 -13.85 -3.41 0.85
N ALA A 199 -13.39 -4.34 1.70
CA ALA A 199 -13.89 -4.54 3.05
C ALA A 199 -13.41 -3.48 4.06
N LEU A 200 -12.41 -2.65 3.71
CA LEU A 200 -11.89 -1.58 4.57
C LEU A 200 -12.80 -0.34 4.54
N ILE A 201 -14.01 -0.45 5.09
CA ILE A 201 -15.04 0.60 5.03
C ILE A 201 -14.64 1.92 5.72
N SER A 202 -13.65 1.88 6.61
CA SER A 202 -13.11 3.05 7.32
C SER A 202 -12.00 3.77 6.54
N LEU A 203 -11.66 3.30 5.34
CA LEU A 203 -10.50 3.78 4.59
C LEU A 203 -10.77 5.18 3.99
N HIS A 204 -9.92 6.14 4.35
CA HIS A 204 -9.91 7.50 3.83
C HIS A 204 -8.82 7.71 2.77
N HIS A 205 -7.68 7.05 2.90
CA HIS A 205 -6.57 7.16 1.94
C HIS A 205 -6.10 5.78 1.50
N LEU A 206 -6.16 5.54 0.20
CA LEU A 206 -5.60 4.37 -0.46
C LEU A 206 -4.48 4.81 -1.43
N ASP A 207 -3.24 4.38 -1.19
CA ASP A 207 -2.10 4.47 -2.11
C ASP A 207 -1.61 3.05 -2.42
N LEU A 208 -1.94 2.51 -3.59
CA LEU A 208 -1.47 1.18 -4.02
C LEU A 208 -0.56 1.34 -5.20
N ARG A 209 0.66 0.80 -5.12
CA ARG A 209 1.64 0.86 -6.19
C ARG A 209 1.92 -0.54 -6.70
N MET A 210 1.80 -0.72 -8.01
CA MET A 210 2.19 -1.96 -8.66
C MET A 210 3.69 -1.94 -8.90
N ILE A 211 4.39 -2.98 -8.47
CA ILE A 211 5.84 -3.11 -8.59
C ILE A 211 6.15 -4.20 -9.60
N THR A 212 6.79 -3.80 -10.69
CA THR A 212 7.16 -4.70 -11.78
C THR A 212 8.66 -4.86 -11.87
N PHE A 213 9.10 -6.00 -12.36
CA PHE A 213 10.52 -6.32 -12.50
C PHE A 213 10.88 -6.51 -13.97
N ASN A 214 12.10 -6.12 -14.34
CA ASN A 214 12.64 -6.45 -15.66
C ASN A 214 13.13 -7.91 -15.69
N GLU A 215 13.62 -8.35 -16.85
CA GLU A 215 14.15 -9.71 -17.04
C GLU A 215 15.34 -10.03 -16.13
N GLN A 216 16.05 -9.02 -15.62
CA GLN A 216 17.16 -9.17 -14.68
C GLN A 216 16.70 -9.19 -13.21
N GLY A 217 15.38 -9.13 -12.95
CA GLY A 217 14.84 -9.09 -11.59
C GLY A 217 15.04 -7.75 -10.87
N HIS A 218 15.41 -6.68 -11.59
CA HIS A 218 15.47 -5.34 -11.03
C HIS A 218 14.09 -4.70 -11.07
N ALA A 219 13.68 -4.10 -9.95
CA ALA A 219 12.45 -3.34 -9.90
C ALA A 219 12.52 -2.18 -10.91
N ILE A 220 11.51 -2.08 -11.77
CA ILE A 220 11.35 -1.00 -12.73
C ILE A 220 10.70 0.17 -11.99
N VAL A 221 11.52 0.94 -11.30
CA VAL A 221 11.05 2.06 -10.47
C VAL A 221 11.34 3.38 -11.17
N GLY A 222 10.32 4.23 -11.33
CA GLY A 222 10.49 5.54 -11.97
C GLY A 222 9.17 6.19 -12.36
N GLN A 223 9.19 7.06 -13.39
CA GLN A 223 7.96 7.64 -13.99
C GLN A 223 6.93 6.57 -14.43
N SER A 224 7.35 5.30 -14.47
CA SER A 224 6.56 4.08 -14.71
C SER A 224 5.55 3.73 -13.61
N ASP A 225 5.77 4.05 -12.33
CA ASP A 225 4.80 3.74 -11.27
C ASP A 225 3.44 4.39 -11.57
N ARG A 226 3.51 5.61 -12.14
CA ARG A 226 2.34 6.28 -12.64
C ARG A 226 1.77 5.48 -13.83
N LEU A 227 2.57 4.98 -14.77
CA LEU A 227 2.11 4.34 -16.02
C LEU A 227 1.28 3.07 -15.83
N GLN A 228 1.41 2.42 -14.69
CA GLN A 228 0.79 1.12 -14.45
C GLN A 228 -0.59 1.22 -13.81
N THR A 229 -1.38 0.16 -14.00
CA THR A 229 -2.70 0.03 -13.38
C THR A 229 -2.92 -1.40 -12.98
N PHE A 230 -3.42 -1.60 -11.77
CA PHE A 230 -3.87 -2.90 -11.29
C PHE A 230 -4.93 -3.48 -12.27
N PRO A 231 -4.72 -4.69 -12.82
CA PRO A 231 -5.58 -5.24 -13.86
C PRO A 231 -7.04 -5.35 -13.41
N GLY A 232 -7.96 -4.83 -14.24
CA GLY A 232 -9.41 -4.84 -13.98
C GLY A 232 -9.90 -3.96 -12.82
N LEU A 233 -9.03 -3.41 -11.97
CA LEU A 233 -9.42 -2.69 -10.74
C LEU A 233 -10.32 -1.48 -11.02
N MET A 234 -9.97 -0.70 -12.04
CA MET A 234 -10.66 0.54 -12.40
C MET A 234 -11.65 0.36 -13.57
N ARG A 235 -12.22 -0.85 -13.71
CA ARG A 235 -13.24 -1.17 -14.72
C ARG A 235 -14.45 -1.81 -14.04
N LEU A 236 -15.64 -1.53 -14.56
CA LEU A 236 -16.81 -2.33 -14.21
C LEU A 236 -16.76 -3.66 -14.97
N GLN A 237 -17.31 -4.71 -14.36
CA GLN A 237 -17.44 -6.00 -15.03
C GLN A 237 -18.36 -5.87 -16.26
N ASP A 238 -17.92 -6.45 -17.37
CA ASP A 238 -18.67 -6.47 -18.62
C ASP A 238 -18.74 -7.89 -19.17
N ASN A 239 -19.87 -8.55 -18.91
CA ASN A 239 -20.12 -9.92 -19.32
C ASN A 239 -20.23 -10.07 -20.85
N LEU A 240 -20.55 -9.00 -21.59
CA LEU A 240 -20.66 -9.05 -23.05
C LEU A 240 -19.28 -9.09 -23.70
N THR A 241 -18.32 -8.34 -23.16
CA THR A 241 -16.95 -8.35 -23.69
C THR A 241 -16.07 -9.45 -23.11
N GLY A 242 -16.53 -10.12 -22.03
CA GLY A 242 -15.74 -11.12 -21.29
C GLY A 242 -14.56 -10.51 -20.53
N ARG A 243 -14.46 -9.18 -20.46
CA ARG A 243 -13.31 -8.49 -19.87
C ARG A 243 -13.49 -8.36 -18.35
N PRO A 244 -12.49 -8.76 -17.55
CA PRO A 244 -12.54 -8.60 -16.10
C PRO A 244 -12.68 -7.12 -15.69
N GLY A 245 -13.52 -6.89 -14.68
CA GLY A 245 -13.72 -5.59 -14.05
C GLY A 245 -14.15 -5.77 -12.60
N TYR A 246 -13.52 -5.02 -11.72
CA TYR A 246 -13.60 -5.22 -10.27
C TYR A 246 -13.91 -3.94 -9.48
N LEU A 247 -14.18 -2.83 -10.17
CA LEU A 247 -14.47 -1.55 -9.53
C LEU A 247 -15.62 -1.66 -8.52
N GLN A 248 -16.64 -2.47 -8.82
CA GLN A 248 -17.78 -2.74 -7.95
C GLN A 248 -17.41 -3.32 -6.58
N LEU A 249 -16.29 -4.04 -6.48
CA LEU A 249 -15.80 -4.62 -5.22
C LEU A 249 -15.35 -3.54 -4.23
N LEU A 250 -15.02 -2.35 -4.72
CA LEU A 250 -14.63 -1.19 -3.91
C LEU A 250 -15.81 -0.30 -3.50
N SER A 251 -17.05 -0.77 -3.69
CA SER A 251 -18.28 -0.02 -3.38
C SER A 251 -18.41 0.37 -1.91
N GLY A 252 -17.78 -0.38 -1.00
CA GLY A 252 -17.79 -0.15 0.45
C GLY A 252 -16.94 1.03 0.92
N LEU A 253 -16.03 1.55 0.08
CA LEU A 253 -15.07 2.61 0.42
C LEU A 253 -15.72 4.01 0.41
N LYS A 254 -16.82 4.19 1.15
CA LYS A 254 -17.59 5.46 1.19
C LYS A 254 -16.82 6.61 1.83
N GLN A 255 -15.84 6.29 2.67
CA GLN A 255 -14.99 7.24 3.38
C GLN A 255 -13.77 7.68 2.56
N LEU A 256 -13.55 7.11 1.38
CA LEU A 256 -12.37 7.36 0.57
C LEU A 256 -12.30 8.84 0.13
N GLU A 257 -11.23 9.51 0.53
CA GLU A 257 -10.93 10.91 0.23
C GLU A 257 -9.76 11.04 -0.75
N CYS A 258 -8.77 10.15 -0.66
CA CYS A 258 -7.57 10.16 -1.49
C CYS A 258 -7.32 8.78 -2.10
N LEU A 259 -7.12 8.75 -3.43
CA LEU A 259 -6.77 7.58 -4.20
C LEU A 259 -5.49 7.83 -5.00
N ASP A 260 -4.35 7.36 -4.51
CA ASP A 260 -3.03 7.58 -5.09
C ASP A 260 -2.40 6.24 -5.56
N GLY A 261 -1.33 6.32 -6.36
CA GLY A 261 -0.63 5.13 -6.88
C GLY A 261 -1.12 4.69 -8.27
N SER A 262 -1.10 3.38 -8.52
CA SER A 262 -1.34 2.73 -9.82
C SER A 262 -2.84 2.56 -10.15
N PHE A 263 -3.59 3.66 -10.15
CA PHE A 263 -5.04 3.71 -10.42
C PHE A 263 -5.41 4.36 -11.76
N ARG A 264 -4.56 4.28 -12.79
CA ARG A 264 -4.83 5.04 -14.02
C ARG A 264 -6.10 4.60 -14.75
N MET A 265 -6.84 5.62 -15.19
CA MET A 265 -7.99 5.46 -16.08
C MET A 265 -7.63 5.62 -17.56
N TYR A 266 -6.36 5.88 -17.87
CA TYR A 266 -5.87 5.94 -19.24
C TYR A 266 -4.74 4.93 -19.40
N SER A 267 -5.00 3.86 -20.16
CA SER A 267 -3.97 2.91 -20.61
C SER A 267 -4.16 2.63 -22.10
N VAL A 268 -3.10 2.19 -22.76
CA VAL A 268 -3.05 1.97 -24.22
C VAL A 268 -4.20 1.08 -24.70
N GLY A 269 -4.57 0.06 -23.92
CA GLY A 269 -5.70 -0.83 -24.21
C GLY A 269 -7.10 -0.22 -24.05
N ASN A 270 -7.21 1.06 -23.66
CA ASN A 270 -8.49 1.71 -23.32
C ASN A 270 -8.72 3.04 -24.05
N LYS A 271 -7.97 3.34 -25.12
CA LYS A 271 -8.11 4.61 -25.86
C LYS A 271 -9.50 4.83 -26.50
N GLN A 272 -10.33 3.80 -26.62
CA GLN A 272 -11.60 3.84 -27.36
C GLN A 272 -12.87 3.63 -26.51
N MET A 273 -12.77 3.31 -25.23
CA MET A 273 -13.97 3.01 -24.42
C MET A 273 -14.52 4.28 -23.75
N ASP A 274 -15.82 4.53 -23.95
CA ASP A 274 -16.57 5.55 -23.21
C ASP A 274 -16.71 5.14 -21.74
N ARG A 275 -15.87 5.71 -20.87
CA ARG A 275 -15.84 5.42 -19.43
C ARG A 275 -16.91 6.13 -18.60
N ARG A 276 -17.99 6.59 -19.24
CA ARG A 276 -19.11 7.24 -18.52
C ARG A 276 -19.70 6.34 -17.43
N ALA A 277 -19.73 5.03 -17.65
CA ALA A 277 -20.27 4.09 -16.65
C ALA A 277 -19.40 4.05 -15.38
N GLU A 278 -18.09 3.87 -15.52
CA GLU A 278 -17.14 3.89 -14.40
C GLU A 278 -17.14 5.23 -13.66
N VAL A 279 -17.18 6.34 -14.40
CA VAL A 279 -17.18 7.68 -13.81
C VAL A 279 -18.46 7.94 -13.02
N LYS A 280 -19.63 7.57 -13.56
CA LYS A 280 -20.90 7.63 -12.81
C LYS A 280 -20.87 6.74 -11.58
N TRP A 281 -20.28 5.55 -11.70
CA TRP A 281 -20.14 4.63 -10.57
C TRP A 281 -19.28 5.26 -9.46
N ILE A 282 -18.13 5.86 -9.80
CA ILE A 282 -17.25 6.55 -8.85
C ILE A 282 -18.00 7.69 -8.15
N ASP A 283 -18.79 8.46 -8.91
CA ASP A 283 -19.58 9.55 -8.35
C ASP A 283 -20.54 9.07 -7.25
N MET A 284 -21.28 7.99 -7.54
CA MET A 284 -22.27 7.40 -6.63
C MET A 284 -21.62 6.70 -5.45
N HIS A 285 -20.48 6.03 -5.64
CA HIS A 285 -19.91 5.13 -4.64
C HIS A 285 -18.82 5.75 -3.79
N TRP A 286 -18.10 6.76 -4.29
CA TRP A 286 -17.04 7.46 -3.54
C TRP A 286 -17.38 8.95 -3.42
N PRO A 287 -18.46 9.31 -2.69
CA PRO A 287 -18.94 10.69 -2.60
C PRO A 287 -17.95 11.63 -1.90
N ARG A 288 -17.03 11.08 -1.08
CA ARG A 288 -16.03 11.85 -0.34
C ARG A 288 -14.70 12.01 -1.09
N LEU A 289 -14.55 11.40 -2.27
CA LEU A 289 -13.28 11.43 -3.00
C LEU A 289 -12.93 12.85 -3.41
N ARG A 290 -11.80 13.35 -2.89
CA ARG A 290 -11.28 14.70 -3.09
C ARG A 290 -10.05 14.70 -3.99
N ARG A 291 -9.29 13.61 -4.00
CA ARG A 291 -8.06 13.47 -4.75
C ARG A 291 -7.96 12.12 -5.39
N ALA A 292 -7.60 12.10 -6.66
CA ALA A 292 -7.32 10.85 -7.37
C ALA A 292 -6.20 11.00 -8.40
N ALA A 293 -5.30 10.02 -8.43
CA ALA A 293 -4.20 9.90 -9.39
C ALA A 293 -4.62 9.15 -10.67
N PHE A 294 -5.77 9.51 -11.26
CA PHE A 294 -6.30 8.82 -12.46
C PHE A 294 -5.51 9.11 -13.75
N PHE A 295 -4.81 10.24 -13.80
CA PHE A 295 -4.11 10.74 -14.99
C PHE A 295 -2.70 11.19 -14.62
N SER A 296 -1.79 11.23 -15.59
CA SER A 296 -0.44 11.77 -15.40
C SER A 296 -0.22 13.13 -16.03
N GLN A 297 -1.19 13.59 -16.82
CA GLN A 297 -1.12 14.85 -17.55
C GLN A 297 -2.53 15.39 -17.70
N LYS A 298 -2.70 16.71 -17.54
CA LYS A 298 -4.00 17.37 -17.63
C LYS A 298 -4.66 17.20 -19.00
N ALA A 299 -3.84 17.10 -20.06
CA ALA A 299 -4.29 16.85 -21.42
C ALA A 299 -4.99 15.49 -21.61
N ASN A 300 -4.76 14.53 -20.71
CA ASN A 300 -5.32 13.18 -20.80
C ASN A 300 -6.67 13.03 -20.08
N VAL A 301 -7.18 14.09 -19.43
CA VAL A 301 -8.44 14.04 -18.70
C VAL A 301 -9.60 13.93 -19.69
N SER A 302 -10.30 12.78 -19.69
CA SER A 302 -11.45 12.55 -20.57
C SER A 302 -12.64 13.47 -20.26
N THR A 303 -13.53 13.65 -21.23
CA THR A 303 -14.77 14.43 -21.08
C THR A 303 -15.67 13.93 -19.94
N ALA A 304 -15.72 12.61 -19.70
CA ALA A 304 -16.46 12.04 -18.58
C ALA A 304 -15.91 12.51 -17.23
N PHE A 305 -14.58 12.54 -17.06
CA PHE A 305 -13.95 13.03 -15.83
C PHE A 305 -14.07 14.55 -15.68
N LEU A 306 -14.03 15.31 -16.77
CA LEU A 306 -14.35 16.75 -16.74
C LEU A 306 -15.79 16.99 -16.23
N TRP A 307 -16.76 16.19 -16.69
CA TRP A 307 -18.12 16.23 -16.17
C TRP A 307 -18.18 15.97 -14.66
N LEU A 308 -17.46 14.95 -14.17
CA LEU A 308 -17.42 14.62 -12.74
C LEU A 308 -16.86 15.78 -11.91
N MET A 309 -15.73 16.36 -12.35
CA MET A 309 -15.12 17.51 -11.68
C MET A 309 -16.07 18.72 -11.64
N TYR A 310 -16.69 19.04 -12.77
CA TYR A 310 -17.64 20.14 -12.85
C TYR A 310 -18.86 19.92 -11.94
N LYS A 311 -19.47 18.73 -12.00
CA LYS A 311 -20.61 18.37 -11.17
C LYS A 311 -20.31 18.50 -9.67
N ARG A 312 -19.14 18.04 -9.22
CA ARG A 312 -18.77 18.12 -7.80
C ARG A 312 -18.50 19.55 -7.33
N LYS A 313 -18.03 20.42 -8.23
CA LYS A 313 -17.83 21.83 -7.94
C LYS A 313 -19.14 22.62 -7.79
N THR A 314 -20.20 22.24 -8.50
CA THR A 314 -21.46 23.02 -8.54
C THR A 314 -22.49 22.62 -7.50
N VAL A 315 -22.43 21.40 -6.94
CA VAL A 315 -23.46 20.85 -6.04
C VAL A 315 -23.06 20.98 -4.56
N ASP A 316 -22.18 21.93 -4.20
CA ASP A 316 -21.55 22.02 -2.87
C ASP A 316 -20.95 20.68 -2.38
N GLN A 317 -20.58 19.82 -3.34
CA GLN A 317 -19.88 18.58 -3.08
C GLN A 317 -18.37 18.85 -2.95
N VAL A 318 -17.63 17.82 -2.58
CA VAL A 318 -16.19 17.99 -2.37
C VAL A 318 -15.46 18.17 -3.71
N ASP A 319 -14.70 19.25 -3.83
CA ASP A 319 -13.86 19.55 -4.99
C ASP A 319 -12.87 18.41 -5.26
N LEU A 320 -13.04 17.74 -6.42
CA LEU A 320 -12.19 16.63 -6.85
C LEU A 320 -10.98 17.17 -7.63
N LYS A 321 -9.81 17.08 -7.00
CA LYS A 321 -8.51 17.42 -7.61
C LYS A 321 -7.91 16.17 -8.26
N LEU A 322 -7.89 16.16 -9.58
CA LEU A 322 -7.13 15.18 -10.34
C LEU A 322 -5.65 15.58 -10.34
N TRP A 323 -4.80 14.73 -9.78
CA TRP A 323 -3.36 14.91 -9.90
C TRP A 323 -2.93 14.41 -11.26
N CYS A 324 -1.94 15.10 -11.84
CA CYS A 324 -1.30 14.78 -13.11
C CYS A 324 0.20 14.69 -12.84
#